data_AF-A0A388JMM6-F1
#
_entry.id   AF-A0A388JMM6-F1
#
_cell.length_a   1.000
_cell.length_b   1.000
_cell.length_c   1.000
_cell.angle_alpha   90.00
_cell.angle_beta   90.00
_cell.angle_gamma   90.00
#
_symmetry.space_group_name_H-M   'P 1'
#
loop_
_entity.id
_entity.type
_entity.pdbx_description
1 polymer ?
#
loop_
_entity_poly.entity_id
_entity_poly.type
_entity_poly.pdbx_seq_one_letter_code
_entity_poly.pdbx_strand_id
1 'polypeptide(L)'
;MKARLDYASGACKKVETLEEELRCLKQSREAALQEAETWKNEALRTGNKRSRLATSPSSGQKMPVAATSAPSKERAGAGIGHLRELHNLEVDALKGMRLQELNWRREAEQENERLKEQQREMERENVRLKGELAKREAGKHTPLSSFRERLDEVETAAGGSGSKTTRKKKVGGGIDDGTNNDRDAFLREARKEFRNLKKDDVMEICLKEGIKYTTLTETVSEIIAKRADRAFGKKVAVQEISDDLGAGAQVDGKNDGRDSATS
;
A
#
# COMPACT_ATOMS: atom_id res chain seq x y z
N MET A 1 -38.98 11.17 -20.01
CA MET A 1 -38.48 12.09 -18.96
C MET A 1 -38.71 11.51 -17.56
N LYS A 2 -39.96 11.19 -17.17
CA LYS A 2 -40.29 10.67 -15.82
C LYS A 2 -39.49 9.44 -15.38
N ALA A 3 -39.44 8.37 -16.20
CA ALA A 3 -38.68 7.16 -15.87
C ALA A 3 -37.17 7.37 -15.66
N ARG A 4 -36.56 8.35 -16.35
CA ARG A 4 -35.14 8.70 -16.15
C ARG A 4 -34.92 9.41 -14.81
N LEU A 5 -35.85 10.27 -14.40
CA LEU A 5 -35.81 10.93 -13.09
C LEU A 5 -36.03 9.95 -11.95
N ASP A 6 -36.98 9.02 -12.11
CA ASP A 6 -37.25 7.98 -11.11
C ASP A 6 -36.04 7.04 -10.94
N TYR A 7 -35.39 6.65 -12.05
CA TYR A 7 -34.16 5.87 -12.01
C TYR A 7 -33.01 6.64 -11.34
N ALA A 8 -32.82 7.92 -11.68
CA ALA A 8 -31.80 8.76 -11.06
C ALA A 8 -32.05 8.92 -9.54
N SER A 9 -33.29 9.14 -9.12
CA SER A 9 -33.67 9.21 -7.71
C SER A 9 -33.41 7.88 -6.98
N GLY A 10 -33.74 6.75 -7.60
CA GLY A 10 -33.46 5.43 -7.06
C GLY A 10 -31.96 5.15 -6.92
N ALA A 11 -31.15 5.59 -7.88
CA ALA A 11 -29.70 5.49 -7.83
C ALA A 11 -29.12 6.35 -6.69
N CYS A 12 -29.57 7.61 -6.54
CA CYS A 12 -29.12 8.48 -5.45
C CYS A 12 -29.43 7.88 -4.07
N LYS A 13 -30.63 7.33 -3.87
CA LYS A 13 -30.99 6.67 -2.60
C LYS A 13 -30.10 5.48 -2.29
N LYS A 14 -29.77 4.67 -3.30
CA LYS A 14 -28.84 3.54 -3.12
C LYS A 14 -27.45 4.00 -2.71
N VAL A 15 -26.95 5.07 -3.33
CA VAL A 15 -25.65 5.66 -2.96
C VAL A 15 -25.68 6.16 -1.52
N GLU A 16 -26.74 6.87 -1.13
CA GLU A 16 -26.92 7.36 0.24
C GLU A 16 -26.91 6.22 1.28
N THR A 17 -27.64 5.12 1.01
CA THR A 17 -27.61 3.93 1.88
C THR A 17 -26.21 3.31 1.98
N LEU A 18 -25.49 3.17 0.86
CA LEU A 18 -24.13 2.63 0.86
C LEU A 18 -23.15 3.55 1.60
N GLU A 19 -23.31 4.87 1.50
CA GLU A 19 -22.50 5.84 2.24
C GLU A 19 -22.76 5.77 3.75
N GLU A 20 -24.01 5.54 4.17
CA GLU A 20 -24.37 5.31 5.57
C GLU A 20 -23.76 4.01 6.10
N GLU A 21 -23.89 2.91 5.36
CA GLU A 21 -23.29 1.62 5.74
C GLU A 21 -21.75 1.73 5.89
N LEU A 22 -21.08 2.41 4.94
CA LEU A 22 -19.64 2.67 5.02
C LEU A 22 -19.27 3.50 6.25
N ARG A 23 -20.10 4.47 6.63
CA ARG A 23 -19.88 5.30 7.82
C ARG A 23 -20.00 4.46 9.10
N CYS A 24 -21.04 3.65 9.20
CA CYS A 24 -21.26 2.73 10.31
C CYS A 24 -20.11 1.72 10.45
N LEU A 25 -19.64 1.14 9.35
CA LEU A 25 -18.51 0.20 9.35
C LEU A 25 -17.19 0.86 9.79
N LYS A 26 -16.95 2.12 9.37
CA LYS A 26 -15.76 2.86 9.82
C LYS A 26 -15.82 3.13 11.33
N GLN A 27 -16.98 3.55 11.83
CA GLN A 27 -17.17 3.81 13.26
C GLN A 27 -17.01 2.54 14.10
N SER A 28 -17.57 1.41 13.67
CA SER A 28 -17.43 0.14 14.40
C SER A 28 -15.97 -0.34 14.43
N ARG A 29 -15.23 -0.20 13.33
CA ARG A 29 -13.80 -0.50 13.28
C ARG A 29 -13.00 0.39 14.24
N GLU A 30 -13.28 1.68 14.28
CA GLU A 30 -12.58 2.62 15.16
C GLU A 30 -12.86 2.33 16.64
N ALA A 31 -14.12 2.04 16.98
CA ALA A 31 -14.50 1.61 18.33
C ALA A 31 -13.78 0.31 18.75
N ALA A 32 -13.68 -0.68 17.86
CA ALA A 32 -12.96 -1.92 18.12
C ALA A 32 -11.46 -1.69 18.34
N LEU A 33 -10.84 -0.77 17.60
CA LEU A 33 -9.44 -0.39 17.80
C LEU A 33 -9.22 0.31 19.15
N GLN A 34 -10.11 1.23 19.52
CA GLN A 34 -10.06 1.91 20.82
C GLN A 34 -10.25 0.94 21.99
N GLU A 35 -11.15 -0.03 21.85
CA GLU A 35 -11.33 -1.08 22.85
C GLU A 35 -10.07 -1.95 22.97
N ALA A 36 -9.47 -2.37 21.85
CA ALA A 36 -8.23 -3.13 21.86
C ALA A 36 -7.06 -2.35 22.51
N GLU A 37 -6.95 -1.05 22.25
CA GLU A 37 -5.97 -0.18 22.91
C GLU A 37 -6.26 -0.05 24.41
N THR A 38 -7.52 0.05 24.81
CA THR A 38 -7.93 0.12 26.21
C THR A 38 -7.55 -1.17 26.94
N TRP A 39 -7.84 -2.34 26.35
CA TRP A 39 -7.42 -3.64 26.90
C TRP A 39 -5.91 -3.79 26.98
N LYS A 40 -5.18 -3.32 25.96
CA LYS A 40 -3.71 -3.29 25.99
C LYS A 40 -3.19 -2.41 27.12
N ASN A 41 -3.73 -1.21 27.29
CA ASN A 41 -3.33 -0.28 28.35
C ASN A 41 -3.66 -0.83 29.74
N GLU A 42 -4.82 -1.47 29.90
CA GLU A 42 -5.22 -2.12 31.15
C GLU A 42 -4.32 -3.31 31.49
N ALA A 43 -3.95 -4.12 30.50
CA ALA A 43 -3.00 -5.23 30.68
C ALA A 43 -1.59 -4.75 31.06
N LEU A 44 -1.18 -3.58 30.57
CA LEU A 44 0.10 -2.94 30.89
C LEU A 44 0.04 -2.12 32.18
N ARG A 45 -1.15 -1.86 32.75
CA ARG A 45 -1.31 -1.09 33.97
C ARG A 45 -0.66 -1.84 35.12
N THR A 46 0.45 -1.30 35.61
CA THR A 46 1.38 -1.89 36.60
C THR A 46 0.79 -2.15 38.00
N GLY A 47 -0.53 -2.05 38.15
CA GLY A 47 -1.29 -2.40 39.35
C GLY A 47 -1.71 -3.87 39.43
N ASN A 48 -1.65 -4.65 38.34
CA ASN A 48 -1.94 -6.08 38.40
C ASN A 48 -0.72 -6.87 38.90
N LYS A 49 -0.53 -6.92 40.23
CA LYS A 49 0.60 -7.60 40.91
C LYS A 49 0.67 -9.13 40.69
N ARG A 50 -0.18 -9.72 39.84
CA ARG A 50 -0.20 -11.17 39.60
C ARG A 50 0.70 -11.66 38.45
N SER A 51 1.33 -10.78 37.67
CA SER A 51 2.15 -11.19 36.51
C SER A 51 3.65 -10.87 36.63
N ARG A 52 4.19 -10.67 37.83
CA ARG A 52 5.65 -10.77 38.03
C ARG A 52 6.10 -12.23 38.12
N LEU A 53 5.91 -12.98 37.04
CA LEU A 53 6.82 -14.09 36.73
C LEU A 53 7.87 -13.51 35.79
N ALA A 54 8.97 -13.08 36.39
CA ALA A 54 10.15 -12.64 35.67
C ALA A 54 10.63 -13.78 34.76
N THR A 55 10.49 -13.61 33.46
CA THR A 55 11.24 -14.36 32.46
C THR A 55 12.69 -13.89 32.49
N SER A 56 13.42 -14.34 33.50
CA SER A 56 14.89 -14.40 33.47
C SER A 56 15.29 -15.86 33.61
N PRO A 57 16.04 -16.45 32.66
CA PRO A 57 16.60 -17.77 32.84
C PRO A 57 17.85 -17.63 33.70
N SER A 58 17.67 -17.41 35.01
CA SER A 58 18.77 -17.51 35.97
C SER A 58 18.54 -18.74 36.85
N SER A 59 19.32 -19.77 36.54
CA SER A 59 19.42 -21.01 37.29
C SER A 59 19.83 -20.74 38.73
N GLY A 60 19.04 -21.19 39.71
CA GLY A 60 19.59 -21.50 41.04
C GLY A 60 18.83 -21.03 42.29
N GLN A 61 17.67 -20.38 42.19
CA GLN A 61 16.91 -20.03 43.41
C GLN A 61 15.83 -21.04 43.74
N LYS A 62 16.01 -21.69 44.90
CA LYS A 62 15.04 -22.54 45.59
C LYS A 62 13.74 -21.75 45.80
N MET A 63 12.68 -22.18 45.13
CA MET A 63 11.33 -21.66 45.33
C MET A 63 10.87 -21.94 46.77
N PRO A 64 10.31 -20.96 47.50
CA PRO A 64 9.57 -21.26 48.72
C PRO A 64 8.30 -22.02 48.37
N VAL A 65 8.06 -23.13 49.09
CA VAL A 65 6.86 -23.95 48.97
C VAL A 65 5.63 -23.05 49.16
N ALA A 66 4.85 -22.89 48.10
CA ALA A 66 3.58 -22.17 48.15
C ALA A 66 2.68 -22.86 49.18
N ALA A 67 2.22 -22.09 50.18
CA ALA A 67 1.22 -22.53 51.12
C ALA A 67 -0.06 -22.92 50.34
N THR A 68 -0.33 -24.21 50.27
CA THR A 68 -1.61 -24.77 49.88
C THR A 68 -2.71 -24.13 50.71
N SER A 69 -3.56 -23.33 50.08
CA SER A 69 -4.84 -22.92 50.65
C SER A 69 -5.63 -24.18 50.97
N ALA A 70 -5.99 -24.35 52.24
CA ALA A 70 -6.72 -25.51 52.73
C ALA A 70 -8.02 -25.75 51.92
N PRO A 71 -8.36 -27.00 51.59
CA PRO A 71 -9.61 -27.32 50.93
C PRO A 71 -10.77 -27.09 51.92
N SER A 72 -11.57 -26.05 51.67
CA SER A 72 -12.87 -25.88 52.32
C SER A 72 -13.74 -27.09 51.95
N LYS A 73 -13.98 -27.95 52.95
CA LYS A 73 -14.60 -29.27 52.81
C LYS A 73 -16.13 -29.21 52.69
N GLU A 74 -16.73 -28.03 52.58
CA GLU A 74 -18.15 -27.84 52.90
C GLU A 74 -19.07 -27.62 51.68
N ARG A 75 -18.60 -27.81 50.44
CA ARG A 75 -19.44 -27.59 49.24
C ARG A 75 -19.29 -28.65 48.14
N ALA A 76 -18.93 -29.88 48.50
CA ALA A 76 -18.60 -30.94 47.55
C ALA A 76 -19.80 -31.59 46.81
N GLY A 77 -21.04 -31.43 47.30
CA GLY A 77 -22.21 -32.13 46.73
C GLY A 77 -22.97 -31.36 45.65
N ALA A 78 -23.17 -30.05 45.82
CA ALA A 78 -24.02 -29.23 44.94
C ALA A 78 -23.28 -28.63 43.73
N GLY A 79 -21.94 -28.69 43.71
CA GLY A 79 -21.12 -28.04 42.68
C GLY A 79 -20.85 -28.86 41.42
N ILE A 80 -20.97 -30.20 41.47
CA ILE A 80 -20.54 -31.08 40.36
C ILE A 80 -21.50 -31.00 39.17
N GLY A 81 -22.82 -30.94 39.44
CA GLY A 81 -23.84 -30.76 38.40
C GLY A 81 -23.68 -29.41 37.69
N HIS A 82 -23.59 -28.33 38.47
CA HIS A 82 -23.38 -26.99 37.94
C HIS A 82 -22.07 -26.83 37.14
N LEU A 83 -20.98 -27.45 37.61
CA LEU A 83 -19.70 -27.44 36.88
C LEU A 83 -19.81 -28.18 35.54
N ARG A 84 -20.55 -29.30 35.51
CA ARG A 84 -20.81 -30.04 34.26
C ARG A 84 -21.65 -29.21 33.29
N GLU A 85 -22.66 -28.49 33.78
CA GLU A 85 -23.47 -27.58 32.97
C GLU A 85 -22.63 -26.45 32.36
N LEU A 86 -21.79 -25.80 33.17
CA LEU A 86 -20.87 -24.76 32.68
C LEU A 86 -19.90 -25.30 31.62
N HIS A 87 -19.33 -26.48 31.86
CA HIS A 87 -18.46 -27.14 30.88
C HIS A 87 -19.21 -27.46 29.58
N ASN A 88 -20.45 -27.94 29.64
CA ASN A 88 -21.24 -28.22 28.44
C ASN A 88 -21.54 -26.93 27.66
N LEU A 89 -21.91 -25.85 28.36
CA LEU A 89 -22.13 -24.54 27.73
C LEU A 89 -20.86 -24.03 27.04
N GLU A 90 -19.69 -24.16 27.68
CA GLU A 90 -18.42 -23.78 27.09
C GLU A 90 -18.10 -24.62 25.84
N VAL A 91 -18.27 -25.94 25.93
CA VAL A 91 -18.05 -26.85 24.80
C VAL A 91 -18.97 -26.53 23.63
N ASP A 92 -20.25 -26.22 23.89
CA ASP A 92 -21.20 -25.89 22.84
C ASP A 92 -20.94 -24.50 22.24
N ALA A 93 -20.51 -23.52 23.04
CA ALA A 93 -20.02 -22.24 22.54
C ALA A 93 -18.80 -22.41 21.61
N LEU A 94 -17.84 -23.27 22.00
CA LEU A 94 -16.66 -23.58 21.18
C LEU A 94 -17.04 -24.28 19.87
N LYS A 95 -17.99 -25.22 19.89
CA LYS A 95 -18.53 -25.84 18.68
C LYS A 95 -19.21 -24.80 17.78
N GLY A 96 -20.00 -23.90 18.35
CA GLY A 96 -20.68 -22.82 17.63
C GLY A 96 -19.68 -21.91 16.92
N MET A 97 -18.65 -21.44 17.63
CA MET A 97 -17.56 -20.62 17.07
C MET A 97 -16.84 -21.34 15.91
N ARG A 98 -16.52 -22.62 16.07
CA ARG A 98 -15.83 -23.40 15.02
C ARG A 98 -16.71 -23.61 13.78
N LEU A 99 -18.01 -23.83 13.97
CA LEU A 99 -18.96 -23.95 12.86
C LEU A 99 -19.09 -22.62 12.10
N GLN A 100 -19.17 -21.50 12.82
CA GLN A 100 -19.22 -20.16 12.24
C GLN A 100 -17.95 -19.85 11.44
N GLU A 101 -16.77 -20.16 11.97
CA GLU A 101 -15.50 -20.00 11.28
C GLU A 101 -15.45 -20.80 9.96
N LEU A 102 -15.92 -22.06 9.99
CA LEU A 102 -16.00 -22.88 8.78
C LEU A 102 -16.99 -22.32 7.76
N ASN A 103 -18.12 -21.76 8.20
CA ASN A 103 -19.05 -21.14 7.29
C ASN A 103 -18.46 -19.88 6.62
N TRP A 104 -17.80 -19.02 7.40
CA TRP A 104 -17.12 -17.84 6.84
C TRP A 104 -16.01 -18.21 5.85
N ARG A 105 -15.24 -19.28 6.11
CA ARG A 105 -14.25 -19.78 5.14
C ARG A 105 -14.92 -20.21 3.84
N ARG A 106 -16.02 -20.95 3.91
CA ARG A 106 -16.77 -21.40 2.74
C ARG A 106 -17.34 -20.22 1.94
N GLU A 107 -17.96 -19.26 2.61
CA GLU A 107 -18.50 -18.05 1.97
C GLU A 107 -17.39 -17.24 1.29
N ALA A 108 -16.23 -17.09 1.95
CA ALA A 108 -15.07 -16.42 1.37
C ALA A 108 -14.52 -17.17 0.14
N GLU A 109 -14.47 -18.51 0.16
CA GLU A 109 -14.07 -19.34 -0.98
C GLU A 109 -15.04 -19.20 -2.16
N GLN A 110 -16.34 -19.21 -1.90
CA GLN A 110 -17.36 -19.00 -2.92
C GLN A 110 -17.27 -17.61 -3.56
N GLU A 111 -17.06 -16.57 -2.76
CA GLU A 111 -16.89 -15.21 -3.29
C GLU A 111 -15.59 -15.09 -4.11
N ASN A 112 -14.52 -15.75 -3.68
CA ASN A 112 -13.28 -15.82 -4.45
C ASN A 112 -13.47 -16.51 -5.80
N GLU A 113 -14.27 -17.58 -5.84
CA GLU A 113 -14.62 -18.29 -7.07
C GLU A 113 -15.44 -17.40 -8.01
N ARG A 114 -16.44 -16.67 -7.49
CA ARG A 114 -17.22 -15.69 -8.27
C ARG A 114 -16.36 -14.59 -8.86
N LEU A 115 -15.46 -14.01 -8.07
CA LEU A 115 -14.54 -12.96 -8.55
C LEU A 115 -13.60 -13.49 -9.64
N LYS A 116 -13.10 -14.73 -9.49
CA LYS A 116 -12.30 -15.38 -10.54
C LYS A 116 -13.11 -15.64 -11.80
N GLU A 117 -14.38 -16.01 -11.68
CA GLU A 117 -15.27 -16.18 -12.83
C GLU A 117 -15.51 -14.86 -13.57
N GLN A 118 -15.80 -13.79 -12.83
CA GLN A 118 -15.94 -12.44 -13.40
C GLN A 118 -14.65 -11.98 -14.09
N GLN A 119 -13.48 -12.24 -13.50
CA GLN A 119 -12.19 -11.95 -14.15
C GLN A 119 -12.05 -12.69 -15.49
N ARG A 120 -12.38 -13.98 -15.54
CA ARG A 120 -12.34 -14.76 -16.78
C ARG A 120 -13.35 -14.24 -17.81
N GLU A 121 -14.53 -13.83 -17.39
CA GLU A 121 -15.53 -13.25 -18.27
C GLU A 121 -15.04 -11.92 -18.88
N MET A 122 -14.52 -11.02 -18.04
CA MET A 122 -13.91 -9.77 -18.48
C MET A 122 -12.73 -10.00 -19.43
N GLU A 123 -11.89 -11.02 -19.18
CA GLU A 123 -10.79 -11.38 -20.06
C GLU A 123 -11.29 -11.86 -21.42
N ARG A 124 -12.33 -12.71 -21.46
CA ARG A 124 -12.96 -13.14 -22.71
C ARG A 124 -13.54 -11.96 -23.49
N GLU A 125 -14.22 -11.05 -22.80
CA GLU A 125 -14.76 -9.84 -23.44
C GLU A 125 -13.62 -8.96 -23.99
N ASN A 126 -12.53 -8.80 -23.23
CA ASN A 126 -11.37 -8.04 -23.67
C ASN A 126 -10.76 -8.63 -24.95
N VAL A 127 -10.62 -9.96 -25.02
CA VAL A 127 -10.14 -10.66 -26.22
C VAL A 127 -11.10 -10.44 -27.39
N ARG A 128 -12.42 -10.52 -27.17
CA ARG A 128 -13.43 -10.26 -28.21
C ARG A 128 -13.31 -8.83 -28.75
N LEU A 129 -13.27 -7.84 -27.87
CA LEU A 129 -13.16 -6.42 -28.24
C LEU A 129 -11.85 -6.12 -28.97
N LYS A 130 -10.72 -6.69 -28.52
CA LYS A 130 -9.44 -6.59 -29.24
C LYS A 130 -9.53 -7.18 -30.66
N GLY A 131 -10.19 -8.33 -30.82
CA GLY A 131 -10.42 -8.93 -32.13
C GLY A 131 -11.29 -8.06 -33.04
N GLU A 132 -12.33 -7.43 -32.52
CA GLU A 132 -13.17 -6.49 -33.27
C GLU A 132 -12.42 -5.21 -33.67
N LEU A 133 -11.58 -4.68 -32.77
CA LEU A 133 -10.70 -3.55 -33.06
C LEU A 133 -9.71 -3.89 -34.18
N ALA A 134 -9.05 -5.05 -34.11
CA ALA A 134 -8.12 -5.50 -35.16
C ALA A 134 -8.81 -5.66 -36.53
N LYS A 135 -10.04 -6.20 -36.56
CA LYS A 135 -10.85 -6.27 -37.80
C LYS A 135 -11.19 -4.88 -38.35
N ARG A 136 -11.53 -3.93 -37.47
CA ARG A 136 -11.85 -2.55 -37.86
C ARG A 136 -10.62 -1.81 -38.37
N GLU A 137 -9.45 -2.06 -37.81
CA GLU A 137 -8.18 -1.51 -38.29
C GLU A 137 -7.82 -2.07 -39.67
N ALA A 138 -7.94 -3.38 -39.89
CA ALA A 138 -7.71 -4.00 -41.19
C ALA A 138 -8.65 -3.44 -42.29
N GLY A 139 -9.92 -3.18 -41.98
CA GLY A 139 -10.87 -2.56 -42.91
C GLY A 139 -10.71 -1.06 -43.12
N LYS A 140 -9.93 -0.37 -42.28
CA LYS A 140 -9.64 1.07 -42.35
C LYS A 140 -8.29 1.38 -42.96
N HIS A 141 -7.59 0.38 -43.49
CA HIS A 141 -6.49 0.61 -44.43
C HIS A 141 -7.07 1.16 -45.74
N THR A 142 -7.60 2.39 -45.65
CA THR A 142 -7.70 3.31 -46.77
C THR A 142 -6.33 3.25 -47.42
N PRO A 143 -6.21 2.91 -48.72
CA PRO A 143 -4.92 2.94 -49.39
C PRO A 143 -4.36 4.34 -49.12
N LEU A 144 -3.32 4.40 -48.28
CA LEU A 144 -2.65 5.64 -47.98
C LEU A 144 -2.19 6.11 -49.35
N SER A 145 -2.81 7.21 -49.81
CA SER A 145 -2.43 7.89 -51.05
C SER A 145 -0.91 7.90 -51.11
N SER A 146 -0.33 7.46 -52.24
CA SER A 146 1.11 7.36 -52.46
C SER A 146 1.89 8.66 -52.17
N PHE A 147 1.19 9.74 -51.88
CA PHE A 147 1.73 10.99 -51.38
C PHE A 147 2.26 10.92 -49.93
N ARG A 148 1.63 10.14 -49.04
CA ARG A 148 2.05 10.06 -47.64
C ARG A 148 3.20 9.08 -47.44
N GLU A 149 3.21 7.98 -48.20
CA GLU A 149 4.35 7.08 -48.32
C GLU A 149 5.58 7.82 -48.84
N ARG A 150 5.42 8.73 -49.82
CA ARG A 150 6.51 9.61 -50.29
C ARG A 150 6.99 10.64 -49.27
N LEU A 151 6.17 11.04 -48.29
CA LEU A 151 6.62 11.95 -47.22
C LEU A 151 7.42 11.20 -46.16
N ASP A 152 6.99 10.00 -45.76
CA ASP A 152 7.73 9.16 -44.81
C ASP A 152 9.03 8.61 -45.44
N GLU A 153 9.05 8.35 -46.75
CA GLU A 153 10.25 7.96 -47.49
C GLU A 153 11.24 9.12 -47.62
N VAL A 154 10.76 10.38 -47.77
CA VAL A 154 11.64 11.56 -47.72
C VAL A 154 12.16 11.83 -46.30
N GLU A 155 11.38 11.56 -45.26
CA GLU A 155 11.82 11.73 -43.87
C GLU A 155 12.85 10.67 -43.44
N THR A 156 12.73 9.45 -43.96
CA THR A 156 13.71 8.37 -43.71
C THR A 156 14.91 8.40 -44.67
N ALA A 157 14.76 8.90 -45.90
CA ALA A 157 15.88 9.13 -46.84
C ALA A 157 16.65 10.43 -46.56
N ALA A 158 16.03 11.43 -45.92
CA ALA A 158 16.69 12.68 -45.49
C ALA A 158 17.36 12.55 -44.11
N GLY A 159 17.86 11.36 -43.78
CA GLY A 159 18.88 11.19 -42.76
C GLY A 159 20.20 11.84 -43.21
N GLY A 160 20.29 13.17 -43.14
CA GLY A 160 21.57 13.86 -43.28
C GLY A 160 21.50 15.33 -43.69
N SER A 161 21.91 16.20 -42.76
CA SER A 161 22.48 17.53 -43.05
C SER A 161 21.51 18.65 -43.49
N GLY A 162 20.82 19.24 -42.52
CA GLY A 162 20.24 20.58 -42.61
C GLY A 162 20.87 21.55 -41.61
N SER A 163 22.12 21.95 -41.85
CA SER A 163 22.88 22.92 -41.05
C SER A 163 22.53 24.38 -41.40
N LYS A 164 22.59 25.25 -40.38
CA LYS A 164 22.69 26.74 -40.33
C LYS A 164 21.36 27.50 -40.10
N THR A 165 21.24 28.40 -39.12
CA THR A 165 22.15 29.53 -38.84
C THR A 165 22.19 29.98 -37.37
N THR A 166 23.41 29.95 -36.79
CA THR A 166 24.05 30.96 -35.91
C THR A 166 23.23 31.82 -34.93
N ARG A 167 23.46 31.60 -33.61
CA ARG A 167 24.15 32.57 -32.73
C ARG A 167 25.04 31.85 -31.72
N LYS A 168 26.32 32.25 -31.69
CA LYS A 168 27.40 31.74 -30.84
C LYS A 168 27.16 32.03 -29.36
N LYS A 169 27.31 31.02 -28.49
CA LYS A 169 28.15 31.15 -27.27
C LYS A 169 28.66 29.76 -26.80
N LYS A 170 29.96 29.58 -27.05
CA LYS A 170 30.97 28.79 -26.32
C LYS A 170 30.63 27.34 -25.91
N VAL A 171 31.26 26.43 -26.65
CA VAL A 171 31.55 25.04 -26.28
C VAL A 171 32.29 24.98 -24.94
N GLY A 172 31.74 24.22 -24.01
CA GLY A 172 32.42 23.58 -22.89
C GLY A 172 31.71 22.25 -22.69
N GLY A 173 32.46 21.15 -22.82
CA GLY A 173 31.92 19.81 -23.03
C GLY A 173 30.97 19.29 -21.95
N GLY A 174 30.12 18.35 -22.35
CA GLY A 174 29.33 17.53 -21.46
C GLY A 174 28.52 16.53 -22.27
N ILE A 175 28.71 15.25 -21.99
CA ILE A 175 27.98 14.10 -22.56
C ILE A 175 26.51 14.06 -22.06
N ASP A 176 25.88 15.23 -21.80
CA ASP A 176 24.63 15.33 -21.01
C ASP A 176 23.54 16.24 -21.62
N ASP A 177 23.71 16.76 -22.84
CA ASP A 177 22.65 17.61 -23.45
C ASP A 177 21.47 16.81 -24.03
N GLY A 178 21.68 15.53 -24.38
CA GLY A 178 20.61 14.66 -24.91
C GLY A 178 19.63 14.20 -23.82
N THR A 179 20.16 13.73 -22.69
CA THR A 179 19.42 13.23 -21.51
C THR A 179 18.52 14.31 -20.88
N ASN A 180 18.94 15.58 -20.92
CA ASN A 180 18.18 16.69 -20.37
C ASN A 180 16.91 16.99 -21.20
N ASN A 181 16.98 16.89 -22.52
CA ASN A 181 15.80 17.06 -23.38
C ASN A 181 14.77 15.92 -23.20
N ASP A 182 15.24 14.68 -23.05
CA ASP A 182 14.38 13.51 -22.80
C ASP A 182 13.71 13.60 -21.42
N ARG A 183 14.45 14.06 -20.41
CA ARG A 183 13.91 14.30 -19.07
C ARG A 183 12.82 15.37 -19.09
N ASP A 184 13.02 16.47 -19.79
CA ASP A 184 12.00 17.52 -19.91
C ASP A 184 10.77 17.08 -20.73
N ALA A 185 10.95 16.23 -21.73
CA ALA A 185 9.83 15.58 -22.42
C ALA A 185 9.04 14.67 -21.46
N PHE A 186 9.72 13.86 -20.66
CA PHE A 186 9.10 13.00 -19.65
C PHE A 186 8.32 13.80 -18.60
N LEU A 187 8.90 14.89 -18.08
CA LEU A 187 8.22 15.76 -17.11
C LEU A 187 6.95 16.39 -17.70
N ARG A 188 6.97 16.78 -18.98
CA ARG A 188 5.79 17.33 -19.66
C ARG A 188 4.70 16.29 -19.87
N GLU A 189 5.06 15.08 -20.30
CA GLU A 189 4.08 14.01 -20.53
C GLU A 189 3.45 13.55 -19.22
N ALA A 190 4.27 13.34 -18.18
CA ALA A 190 3.77 12.98 -16.86
C ALA A 190 2.80 14.04 -16.30
N ARG A 191 3.07 15.35 -16.51
CA ARG A 191 2.13 16.42 -16.12
C ARG A 191 0.80 16.32 -16.84
N LYS A 192 0.74 15.83 -18.09
CA LYS A 192 -0.53 15.65 -18.82
C LYS A 192 -1.33 14.49 -18.25
N GLU A 193 -0.68 13.39 -17.87
CA GLU A 193 -1.35 12.25 -17.23
C GLU A 193 -2.10 12.68 -15.96
N PHE A 194 -1.46 13.50 -15.13
CA PHE A 194 -2.06 14.01 -13.89
C PHE A 194 -3.15 15.08 -14.08
N ARG A 195 -3.29 15.69 -15.26
CA ARG A 195 -4.38 16.65 -15.51
C ARG A 195 -5.76 15.98 -15.60
N ASN A 196 -5.79 14.70 -15.97
CA ASN A 196 -7.04 13.96 -16.19
C ASN A 196 -7.43 13.10 -14.99
N LEU A 197 -6.57 13.01 -13.96
CA LEU A 197 -6.79 12.17 -12.78
C LEU A 197 -7.60 12.93 -11.72
N LYS A 198 -8.50 12.20 -11.04
CA LYS A 198 -9.25 12.75 -9.91
C LYS A 198 -8.37 12.75 -8.65
N LYS A 199 -8.79 13.50 -7.64
CA LYS A 199 -8.09 13.58 -6.35
C LYS A 199 -7.84 12.19 -5.74
N ASP A 200 -8.83 11.30 -5.82
CA ASP A 200 -8.74 9.94 -5.25
C ASP A 200 -7.68 9.09 -5.95
N ASP A 201 -7.61 9.17 -7.28
CA ASP A 201 -6.59 8.46 -8.06
C ASP A 201 -5.17 8.96 -7.71
N VAL A 202 -5.02 10.28 -7.52
CA VAL A 202 -3.75 10.85 -7.07
C VAL A 202 -3.39 10.37 -5.67
N MET A 203 -4.35 10.30 -4.73
CA MET A 203 -4.10 9.75 -3.38
C MET A 203 -3.70 8.27 -3.44
N GLU A 204 -4.29 7.48 -4.33
CA GLU A 204 -3.90 6.07 -4.52
C GLU A 204 -2.45 5.96 -5.00
N ILE A 205 -2.04 6.81 -5.94
CA ILE A 205 -0.65 6.89 -6.41
C ILE A 205 0.30 7.31 -5.27
N CYS A 206 -0.12 8.24 -4.41
CA CYS A 206 0.67 8.65 -3.25
C CYS A 206 0.94 7.48 -2.28
N LEU A 207 -0.09 6.69 -1.99
CA LEU A 207 0.03 5.50 -1.12
C LEU A 207 0.96 4.46 -1.74
N LYS A 208 0.82 4.19 -3.05
CA LYS A 208 1.67 3.24 -3.78
C LYS A 208 3.13 3.67 -3.82
N GLU A 209 3.38 4.96 -4.01
CA GLU A 209 4.73 5.50 -4.10
C GLU A 209 5.31 5.90 -2.73
N GLY A 210 4.54 5.83 -1.65
CA GLY A 210 4.96 6.26 -0.32
C GLY A 210 5.27 7.76 -0.24
N ILE A 211 4.47 8.59 -0.93
CA ILE A 211 4.55 10.05 -0.91
C ILE A 211 3.45 10.58 0.01
N LYS A 212 3.77 11.55 0.87
CA LYS A 212 2.79 12.17 1.76
C LYS A 212 1.92 13.14 0.95
N TYR A 213 0.61 12.97 0.99
CA TYR A 213 -0.32 13.89 0.33
C TYR A 213 -0.31 15.26 1.04
N THR A 214 0.02 16.32 0.32
CA THR A 214 -0.04 17.71 0.79
C THR A 214 -1.13 18.47 0.02
N THR A 215 -0.75 19.35 -0.90
CA THR A 215 -1.65 19.94 -1.89
C THR A 215 -1.57 19.14 -3.19
N LEU A 216 -2.65 19.11 -3.97
CA LEU A 216 -2.71 18.35 -5.22
C LEU A 216 -1.54 18.69 -6.16
N THR A 217 -1.23 19.99 -6.30
CA THR A 217 -0.18 20.49 -7.21
C THR A 217 1.23 20.12 -6.75
N GLU A 218 1.52 20.25 -5.44
CA GLU A 218 2.82 19.86 -4.86
C GLU A 218 3.01 18.35 -4.94
N THR A 219 1.98 17.60 -4.56
CA THR A 219 2.02 16.13 -4.54
C THR A 219 2.24 15.56 -5.94
N VAL A 220 1.54 16.10 -6.95
CA VAL A 220 1.78 15.74 -8.36
C VAL A 220 3.21 16.06 -8.79
N SER A 221 3.74 17.22 -8.37
CA SER A 221 5.12 17.60 -8.70
C SER A 221 6.15 16.66 -8.05
N GLU A 222 5.92 16.25 -6.80
CA GLU A 222 6.76 15.28 -6.08
C GLU A 222 6.73 13.89 -6.72
N ILE A 223 5.54 13.40 -7.11
CA ILE A 223 5.39 12.12 -7.82
C ILE A 223 6.19 12.15 -9.12
N ILE A 224 6.01 13.21 -9.92
CA ILE A 224 6.70 13.36 -11.20
C ILE A 224 8.22 13.43 -11.00
N ALA A 225 8.70 14.19 -10.02
CA ALA A 225 10.12 14.27 -9.69
C ALA A 225 10.68 12.90 -9.29
N LYS A 226 9.97 12.16 -8.44
CA LYS A 226 10.37 10.81 -7.99
C LYS A 226 10.43 9.81 -9.15
N ARG A 227 9.47 9.87 -10.08
CA ARG A 227 9.48 9.04 -11.29
C ARG A 227 10.61 9.42 -12.24
N ALA A 228 10.88 10.72 -12.42
CA ALA A 228 11.98 11.19 -13.24
C ALA A 228 13.35 10.79 -12.64
N ASP A 229 13.50 10.86 -11.32
CA ASP A 229 14.71 10.40 -10.61
C ASP A 229 14.90 8.88 -10.74
N ARG A 230 13.81 8.11 -10.82
CA ARG A 230 13.87 6.66 -11.05
C ARG A 230 14.25 6.33 -12.50
N ALA A 231 13.74 7.08 -13.47
CA ALA A 231 13.95 6.83 -14.89
C ALA A 231 15.31 7.33 -15.39
N PHE A 232 15.74 8.50 -14.94
CA PHE A 232 16.95 9.18 -15.43
C PHE A 232 18.08 9.22 -14.38
N GLY A 233 17.88 8.56 -13.23
CA GLY A 233 18.76 8.68 -12.08
C GLY A 233 18.58 10.00 -11.33
N LYS A 234 19.00 10.01 -10.06
CA LYS A 234 19.18 11.26 -9.31
C LYS A 234 20.27 12.05 -10.01
N LYS A 235 19.99 13.30 -10.39
CA LYS A 235 21.04 14.25 -10.71
C LYS A 235 21.88 14.42 -9.44
N VAL A 236 22.94 13.64 -9.31
CA VAL A 236 23.96 13.89 -8.31
C VAL A 236 24.53 15.23 -8.72
N ALA A 237 24.09 16.29 -8.03
CA ALA A 237 24.83 17.53 -8.03
C ALA A 237 26.25 17.13 -7.63
N VAL A 238 27.18 17.25 -8.57
CA VAL A 238 28.60 16.98 -8.39
C VAL A 238 29.05 17.91 -7.27
N GLN A 239 28.99 17.41 -6.04
CA GLN A 239 29.80 17.92 -4.96
C GLN A 239 31.17 17.35 -5.27
N GLU A 240 32.04 18.19 -5.82
CA GLU A 240 33.47 17.93 -5.97
C GLU A 240 34.00 17.45 -4.61
N ILE A 241 34.12 16.13 -4.46
CA ILE A 241 34.95 15.55 -3.41
C ILE A 241 36.36 15.66 -3.97
N SER A 242 37.08 16.67 -3.49
CA SER A 242 38.52 16.79 -3.67
C SER A 242 39.15 15.51 -3.13
N ASP A 243 39.61 14.64 -4.02
CA ASP A 243 40.56 13.58 -3.71
C ASP A 243 41.88 14.25 -3.35
N ASP A 244 42.13 14.45 -2.06
CA ASP A 244 43.49 14.62 -1.54
C ASP A 244 43.80 13.61 -0.45
N LEU A 245 45.02 13.09 -0.56
CA LEU A 245 45.60 11.89 -0.01
C LEU A 245 45.73 11.93 1.52
N GLY A 246 45.61 10.75 2.17
CA GLY A 246 45.97 10.63 3.58
C GLY A 246 45.91 9.21 4.12
N ALA A 247 46.90 8.40 3.75
CA ALA A 247 47.21 7.14 4.42
C ALA A 247 47.45 7.36 5.92
N GLY A 248 46.87 6.51 6.79
CA GLY A 248 47.13 6.54 8.22
C GLY A 248 46.44 5.40 8.94
N ALA A 249 47.21 4.35 9.23
CA ALA A 249 46.85 3.19 10.00
C ALA A 249 46.61 3.50 11.50
N GLN A 250 46.25 2.42 12.23
CA GLN A 250 46.17 2.25 13.70
C GLN A 250 44.89 2.72 14.40
N VAL A 251 44.42 2.09 15.49
CA VAL A 251 44.51 0.79 16.18
C VAL A 251 43.86 1.07 17.55
N ASP A 252 43.24 0.05 18.14
CA ASP A 252 42.75 0.01 19.54
C ASP A 252 41.62 0.99 19.91
N GLY A 253 40.60 0.64 20.67
CA GLY A 253 40.54 -0.31 21.77
C GLY A 253 40.10 0.48 23.02
N LYS A 254 39.00 0.03 23.64
CA LYS A 254 38.66 0.21 25.07
C LYS A 254 38.07 1.55 25.56
N ASN A 255 36.80 1.48 25.99
CA ASN A 255 36.33 1.77 27.36
C ASN A 255 34.81 1.54 27.39
N ASP A 256 34.27 0.57 28.14
CA ASP A 256 34.10 0.53 29.60
C ASP A 256 33.38 1.75 30.20
N GLY A 257 32.15 1.49 30.65
CA GLY A 257 31.65 1.96 31.94
C GLY A 257 31.11 3.38 32.03
N ARG A 258 29.78 3.50 32.23
CA ARG A 258 29.25 4.37 33.29
C ARG A 258 27.80 4.07 33.61
N ASP A 259 27.62 3.44 34.77
CA ASP A 259 26.47 3.63 35.64
C ASP A 259 26.31 5.10 36.03
N SER A 260 25.08 5.56 36.18
CA SER A 260 24.70 6.52 37.22
C SER A 260 23.20 6.46 37.49
N ALA A 261 22.89 6.07 38.72
CA ALA A 261 21.62 6.25 39.39
C ALA A 261 21.47 7.69 39.93
N THR A 262 20.32 7.94 40.58
CA THR A 262 19.90 9.13 41.37
C THR A 262 19.30 10.27 40.53
N SER A 263 18.13 10.83 40.84
CA SER A 263 17.43 11.05 42.13
C SER A 263 15.92 10.83 42.03
#